data_AF-A0A2V7X682-F1
#
_entry.id   AF-A0A2V7X682-F1
#
_cell.length_a   1.000
_cell.length_b   1.000
_cell.length_c   1.000
_cell.angle_alpha   90.00
_cell.angle_beta   90.00
_cell.angle_gamma   90.00
#
_symmetry.space_group_name_H-M   'P 1'
#
loop_
_entity.id
_entity.type
_entity.pdbx_description
1 polymer ?
#
loop_
_entity_poly.entity_id
_entity_poly.type
_entity_poly.pdbx_seq_one_letter_code
_entity_poly.pdbx_strand_id
1 'polypeptide(L)'
;MDRRGFLQTVGALGAVSTVMAPDARAEEPRKPLKLDRHTHYYPEAYFQKIRDTPGEFTFDKDPTGRTIIKYRGARFFGIQPPMTDPVRRLADMDRVGIDVEVVSLSTPNVFFADEKTQPEVARMVNDAYADLVARHPGRFKAFASIPMDAPDEALRELDRALGSLKLNGVILLSNIRGRALTAPVYRPFFAEANRRKLCILLHPMLPANPEAYGEYVLGPIIGFPCDTTLAVARMCYDGLLKDFPDIRWIIAHLGGAVPYLMERMDNGFRDFAECKVKIDQLPSTYLKRLYYDTVTFSPYVLNMARDLVGVDHLVMGSDYPHLLGSGPSARSRRSPSPRPRRSGSSAGRRFRYSTTSSRVQEGPCPFGRSRVSWSWPWPPRPVPPPSLPARPCARPSSRTTPSASGRRASRPASRSPCTATITAA
;
A
#
# COMPACT_ATOMS: atom_id res chain seq x y z
N MET A 1 -1.99 54.34 -78.63
CA MET A 1 -0.55 54.58 -78.89
C MET A 1 0.15 54.39 -77.55
N ASP A 2 0.60 53.20 -77.21
CA ASP A 2 1.84 52.52 -77.62
C ASP A 2 3.13 53.11 -77.00
N ARG A 3 3.68 52.31 -76.06
CA ARG A 3 5.07 51.85 -75.86
C ARG A 3 6.29 52.77 -75.68
N ARG A 4 7.16 52.23 -74.81
CA ARG A 4 8.64 52.29 -74.66
C ARG A 4 9.18 53.38 -73.71
N GLY A 5 10.08 53.11 -72.76
CA GLY A 5 10.85 51.91 -72.38
C GLY A 5 11.46 52.12 -70.96
N PHE A 6 11.62 51.06 -70.15
CA PHE A 6 12.86 50.26 -69.97
C PHE A 6 13.97 51.09 -69.26
N LEU A 7 14.46 50.81 -68.04
CA LEU A 7 15.24 49.64 -67.59
C LEU A 7 15.53 49.63 -66.05
N GLN A 8 15.45 48.42 -65.46
CA GLN A 8 16.36 47.74 -64.50
C GLN A 8 16.70 48.40 -63.13
N THR A 9 16.74 47.68 -61.99
CA THR A 9 17.59 46.50 -61.70
C THR A 9 17.22 45.79 -60.37
N VAL A 10 16.99 44.47 -60.45
CA VAL A 10 17.39 43.29 -59.60
C VAL A 10 17.34 43.29 -58.05
N GLY A 11 16.71 42.21 -57.53
CA GLY A 11 17.16 41.43 -56.35
C GLY A 11 16.09 41.27 -55.26
N ALA A 12 15.67 40.11 -54.76
CA ALA A 12 16.08 38.72 -54.93
C ALA A 12 14.91 37.80 -54.49
N LEU A 13 14.90 36.56 -54.99
CA LEU A 13 13.95 35.50 -54.64
C LEU A 13 14.05 35.08 -53.17
N GLY A 14 12.90 34.90 -52.51
CA GLY A 14 12.73 34.05 -51.34
C GLY A 14 11.67 32.98 -51.63
N ALA A 15 12.11 31.76 -51.94
CA ALA A 15 11.24 30.61 -52.10
C ALA A 15 10.67 30.20 -50.73
N VAL A 16 9.36 30.32 -50.54
CA VAL A 16 8.68 29.77 -49.36
C VAL A 16 8.48 28.28 -49.60
N SER A 17 9.44 27.48 -49.13
CA SER A 17 9.28 26.03 -49.05
C SER A 17 8.30 25.72 -47.92
N THR A 18 7.08 25.34 -48.27
CA THR A 18 6.07 24.89 -47.31
C THR A 18 6.52 23.52 -46.80
N VAL A 19 7.20 23.49 -45.64
CA VAL A 19 7.47 22.24 -44.93
C VAL A 19 6.13 21.70 -44.46
N MET A 20 5.60 20.69 -45.15
CA MET A 20 4.45 19.94 -44.65
C MET A 20 4.85 19.34 -43.30
N ALA A 21 4.13 19.71 -42.25
CA ALA A 21 4.25 19.08 -40.95
C ALA A 21 4.03 17.57 -41.12
N PRO A 22 4.87 16.71 -40.51
CA PRO A 22 4.64 15.27 -40.58
C PRO A 22 3.25 14.99 -40.01
N ASP A 23 2.46 14.21 -40.75
CA ASP A 23 1.15 13.72 -40.34
C ASP A 23 1.18 13.31 -38.88
N ALA A 24 0.40 14.01 -38.06
CA ALA A 24 0.09 13.61 -36.71
C ALA A 24 -0.69 12.29 -36.82
N ARG A 25 0.04 11.16 -36.89
CA ARG A 25 -0.52 9.84 -36.65
C ARG A 25 -1.22 9.94 -35.31
N ALA A 26 -2.54 9.91 -35.33
CA ALA A 26 -3.34 9.79 -34.13
C ALA A 26 -2.74 8.63 -33.32
N GLU A 27 -2.15 8.93 -32.15
CA GLU A 27 -1.66 7.88 -31.27
C GLU A 27 -2.84 6.94 -31.02
N GLU A 28 -2.66 5.66 -31.37
CA GLU A 28 -3.66 4.66 -31.02
C GLU A 28 -3.94 4.76 -29.51
N PRO A 29 -5.21 4.76 -29.09
CA PRO A 29 -5.53 4.91 -27.68
C PRO A 29 -4.81 3.84 -26.88
N ARG A 30 -3.83 4.25 -26.07
CA ARG A 30 -3.06 3.34 -25.21
C ARG A 30 -4.03 2.47 -24.43
N LYS A 31 -3.90 1.16 -24.61
CA LYS A 31 -4.68 0.16 -23.85
C LYS A 31 -4.59 0.48 -22.36
N PRO A 32 -5.69 0.46 -21.61
CA PRO A 32 -5.65 0.77 -20.18
C PRO A 32 -4.73 -0.22 -19.47
N LEU A 33 -3.75 0.31 -18.73
CA LEU A 33 -2.80 -0.48 -17.95
C LEU A 33 -3.51 -1.19 -16.79
N LYS A 34 -3.26 -2.48 -16.64
CA LYS A 34 -3.69 -3.29 -15.50
C LYS A 34 -2.65 -3.20 -14.40
N LEU A 35 -2.94 -2.37 -13.40
CA LEU A 35 -2.13 -2.18 -12.21
C LEU A 35 -2.65 -3.04 -11.06
N ASP A 36 -1.77 -3.85 -10.48
CA ASP A 36 -2.00 -4.49 -9.20
C ASP A 36 -1.35 -3.67 -8.08
N ARG A 37 -2.16 -3.14 -7.16
CA ARG A 37 -1.71 -2.25 -6.07
C ARG A 37 -1.57 -2.95 -4.73
N HIS A 38 -1.85 -4.25 -4.66
CA HIS A 38 -1.70 -5.03 -3.44
C HIS A 38 -1.00 -6.34 -3.79
N THR A 39 0.32 -6.32 -3.69
CA THR A 39 1.20 -7.46 -3.95
C THR A 39 2.51 -7.27 -3.19
N HIS A 40 3.19 -8.37 -2.91
CA HIS A 40 4.28 -8.40 -1.93
C HIS A 40 5.55 -9.05 -2.45
N TYR A 41 6.68 -8.37 -2.28
CA TYR A 41 8.00 -8.88 -2.63
C TYR A 41 8.92 -8.78 -1.41
N TYR A 42 9.71 -9.83 -1.15
CA TYR A 42 10.58 -9.94 0.01
C TYR A 42 12.00 -10.14 -0.50
N PRO A 43 12.94 -9.25 -0.19
CA PRO A 43 14.35 -9.52 -0.45
C PRO A 43 14.77 -10.79 0.30
N GLU A 44 15.62 -11.64 -0.29
CA GLU A 44 16.03 -12.91 0.33
C GLU A 44 16.59 -12.72 1.76
N ALA A 45 17.39 -11.67 1.97
CA ALA A 45 17.98 -11.31 3.26
C ALA A 45 16.93 -10.99 4.35
N TYR A 46 15.70 -10.65 3.98
CA TYR A 46 14.64 -10.29 4.93
C TYR A 46 14.27 -11.46 5.86
N PHE A 47 14.08 -12.66 5.30
CA PHE A 47 13.71 -13.82 6.11
C PHE A 47 14.84 -14.24 7.05
N GLN A 48 16.09 -14.09 6.61
CA GLN A 48 17.25 -14.32 7.46
C GLN A 48 17.30 -13.29 8.61
N LYS A 49 17.03 -12.01 8.33
CA LYS A 49 16.97 -10.97 9.38
C LYS A 49 15.91 -11.28 10.44
N ILE A 50 14.75 -11.84 10.07
CA ILE A 50 13.76 -12.30 11.06
C ILE A 50 14.34 -13.42 11.93
N ARG A 51 15.04 -14.40 11.34
CA ARG A 51 15.67 -15.50 12.11
C ARG A 51 16.73 -15.00 13.09
N ASP A 52 17.51 -14.02 12.65
CA ASP A 52 18.63 -13.48 13.44
C ASP A 52 18.19 -12.48 14.51
N THR A 53 16.96 -11.96 14.41
CA THR A 53 16.42 -11.00 15.37
C THR A 53 15.72 -11.74 16.50
N PRO A 54 16.18 -11.61 17.76
CA PRO A 54 15.49 -12.20 18.91
C PRO A 54 14.08 -11.64 19.03
N GLY A 55 13.08 -12.49 19.27
CA GLY A 55 11.71 -12.05 19.44
C GLY A 55 10.70 -13.18 19.48
N GLU A 56 9.42 -12.81 19.37
CA GLU A 56 8.28 -13.72 19.46
C GLU A 56 7.90 -14.35 18.11
N PHE A 57 8.67 -14.05 17.06
CA PHE A 57 8.50 -14.62 15.73
C PHE A 57 9.29 -15.92 15.61
N THR A 58 8.61 -17.00 15.21
CA THR A 58 9.21 -18.32 15.07
C THR A 58 8.94 -18.91 13.71
N PHE A 59 9.86 -19.75 13.22
CA PHE A 59 9.72 -20.48 11.98
C PHE A 59 9.36 -21.93 12.25
N ASP A 60 8.47 -22.48 11.43
CA ASP A 60 8.01 -23.87 11.54
C ASP A 60 7.70 -24.44 10.14
N LYS A 61 7.23 -25.70 10.08
CA LYS A 61 6.70 -26.35 8.90
C LYS A 61 5.19 -26.57 9.03
N ASP A 62 4.43 -26.28 7.97
CA ASP A 62 3.04 -26.72 7.89
C ASP A 62 2.95 -28.22 7.54
N PRO A 63 1.77 -28.86 7.64
CA PRO A 63 1.60 -30.28 7.29
C PRO A 63 1.98 -30.65 5.85
N THR A 64 2.19 -29.67 4.97
CA THR A 64 2.67 -29.89 3.59
C THR A 64 4.18 -29.71 3.45
N GLY A 65 4.91 -29.53 4.56
CA GLY A 65 6.36 -29.30 4.59
C GLY A 65 6.80 -27.87 4.23
N ARG A 66 5.85 -26.94 4.06
CA ARG A 66 6.16 -25.54 3.71
C ARG A 66 6.64 -24.78 4.93
N THR A 67 7.66 -23.94 4.76
CA THR A 67 8.12 -23.01 5.81
C THR A 67 7.05 -21.96 6.10
N ILE A 68 6.70 -21.83 7.38
CA ILE A 68 5.74 -20.85 7.89
C ILE A 68 6.37 -20.00 8.98
N ILE A 69 5.77 -18.84 9.23
CA ILE A 69 6.14 -17.95 10.33
C ILE A 69 4.93 -17.83 11.27
N LYS A 70 5.20 -17.95 12.57
CA LYS A 70 4.25 -17.78 13.66
C LYS A 70 4.66 -16.58 14.51
N TYR A 71 3.68 -15.91 15.10
CA TYR A 71 3.86 -14.87 16.11
C TYR A 71 3.03 -15.24 17.32
N ARG A 72 3.67 -15.45 18.48
CA ARG A 72 3.01 -15.90 19.73
C ARG A 72 2.07 -17.10 19.50
N GLY A 73 2.55 -18.09 18.75
CA GLY A 73 1.82 -19.32 18.41
C GLY A 73 0.89 -19.22 17.19
N ALA A 74 0.42 -18.04 16.81
CA ALA A 74 -0.45 -17.87 15.66
C ALA A 74 0.33 -17.85 14.34
N ARG A 75 0.01 -18.78 13.44
CA ARG A 75 0.52 -18.76 12.06
C ARG A 75 -0.05 -17.53 11.36
N PHE A 76 0.81 -16.70 10.79
CA PHE A 76 0.38 -15.56 9.98
C PHE A 76 1.00 -15.51 8.58
N PHE A 77 2.02 -16.34 8.32
CA PHE A 77 2.77 -16.28 7.07
C PHE A 77 3.12 -17.67 6.54
N GLY A 78 3.20 -17.81 5.22
CA GLY A 78 3.71 -19.02 4.57
C GLY A 78 4.58 -18.67 3.37
N ILE A 79 5.88 -19.01 3.46
CA ILE A 79 6.86 -18.63 2.43
C ILE A 79 6.55 -19.36 1.12
N GLN A 80 6.45 -18.59 0.04
CA GLN A 80 6.31 -19.10 -1.34
C GLN A 80 7.52 -18.67 -2.17
N PRO A 81 7.97 -19.51 -3.13
CA PRO A 81 9.09 -19.15 -4.00
C PRO A 81 8.97 -17.77 -4.71
N PRO A 82 7.81 -17.34 -5.26
CA PRO A 82 7.72 -16.03 -5.93
C PRO A 82 7.82 -14.80 -5.01
N MET A 83 7.98 -15.01 -3.71
CA MET A 83 8.26 -13.94 -2.75
C MET A 83 9.63 -13.32 -2.97
N THR A 84 10.63 -14.13 -3.34
CA THR A 84 12.03 -13.71 -3.44
C THR A 84 12.59 -13.82 -4.86
N ASP A 85 11.80 -14.31 -5.83
CA ASP A 85 12.20 -14.53 -7.22
C ASP A 85 11.50 -13.55 -8.20
N PRO A 86 12.19 -12.46 -8.62
CA PRO A 86 11.67 -11.52 -9.62
C PRO A 86 11.43 -12.14 -11.00
N VAL A 87 12.23 -13.11 -11.42
CA VAL A 87 12.10 -13.75 -12.74
C VAL A 87 10.80 -14.53 -12.79
N ARG A 88 10.54 -15.34 -11.75
CA ARG A 88 9.28 -16.06 -11.62
C ARG A 88 8.08 -15.11 -11.55
N ARG A 89 8.21 -14.02 -10.80
CA ARG A 89 7.15 -13.00 -10.69
C ARG A 89 6.80 -12.37 -12.03
N LEU A 90 7.79 -11.94 -12.82
CA LEU A 90 7.56 -11.38 -14.15
C LEU A 90 6.84 -12.38 -15.08
N ALA A 91 7.27 -13.64 -15.08
CA ALA A 91 6.61 -14.69 -15.85
C ALA A 91 5.14 -14.90 -15.42
N ASP A 92 4.88 -14.85 -14.10
CA ASP A 92 3.52 -14.94 -13.57
C ASP A 92 2.66 -13.71 -13.94
N MET A 93 3.23 -12.49 -13.87
CA MET A 93 2.58 -11.26 -14.33
C MET A 93 2.19 -11.34 -15.82
N ASP A 94 3.12 -11.76 -16.69
CA ASP A 94 2.88 -11.92 -18.13
C ASP A 94 1.74 -12.91 -18.39
N ARG A 95 1.76 -14.05 -17.67
CA ARG A 95 0.77 -15.12 -17.83
C ARG A 95 -0.64 -14.70 -17.43
N VAL A 96 -0.80 -13.86 -16.41
CA VAL A 96 -2.13 -13.34 -16.01
C VAL A 96 -2.47 -11.99 -16.65
N GLY A 97 -1.55 -11.43 -17.45
CA GLY A 97 -1.70 -10.16 -18.14
C GLY A 97 -1.79 -8.98 -17.18
N ILE A 98 -0.93 -8.95 -16.15
CA ILE A 98 -0.70 -7.78 -15.29
C ILE A 98 0.48 -6.97 -15.85
N ASP A 99 0.21 -5.71 -16.15
CA ASP A 99 1.20 -4.83 -16.77
C ASP A 99 2.19 -4.33 -15.71
N VAL A 100 1.67 -3.86 -14.58
CA VAL A 100 2.46 -3.25 -13.49
C VAL A 100 2.01 -3.74 -12.12
N GLU A 101 2.97 -4.14 -11.28
CA GLU A 101 2.75 -4.44 -9.86
C GLU A 101 3.33 -3.32 -8.99
N VAL A 102 2.59 -2.89 -7.96
CA VAL A 102 3.11 -2.03 -6.87
C VAL A 102 3.49 -2.95 -5.71
N VAL A 103 4.77 -3.32 -5.60
CA VAL A 103 5.24 -4.25 -4.57
C VAL A 103 5.38 -3.57 -3.22
N SER A 104 5.15 -4.33 -2.15
CA SER A 104 5.25 -3.84 -0.78
C SER A 104 5.66 -4.95 0.18
N LEU A 105 6.17 -4.60 1.37
CA LEU A 105 6.53 -5.59 2.37
C LEU A 105 5.33 -5.82 3.29
N SER A 106 4.68 -6.98 3.21
CA SER A 106 3.55 -7.28 4.10
C SER A 106 4.00 -7.50 5.55
N THR A 107 3.05 -7.82 6.42
CA THR A 107 3.23 -8.37 7.78
C THR A 107 4.40 -9.37 7.88
N PRO A 108 5.30 -9.24 8.89
CA PRO A 108 5.28 -8.27 9.98
C PRO A 108 5.93 -6.92 9.62
N ASN A 109 6.22 -6.68 8.34
CA ASN A 109 6.97 -5.53 7.85
C ASN A 109 8.30 -5.42 8.64
N VAL A 110 8.69 -4.24 9.13
CA VAL A 110 9.88 -4.08 9.96
C VAL A 110 9.62 -4.34 11.45
N PHE A 111 8.36 -4.56 11.85
CA PHE A 111 7.93 -4.54 13.25
C PHE A 111 8.22 -5.82 14.04
N PHE A 112 8.83 -6.83 13.42
CA PHE A 112 9.47 -7.91 14.17
C PHE A 112 10.68 -7.42 14.97
N ALA A 113 11.33 -6.36 14.50
CA ALA A 113 12.50 -5.76 15.10
C ALA A 113 12.14 -4.63 16.08
N ASP A 114 13.09 -4.27 16.96
CA ASP A 114 12.94 -3.16 17.90
C ASP A 114 13.20 -1.79 17.25
N GLU A 115 12.99 -0.71 18.01
CA GLU A 115 13.18 0.67 17.56
C GLU A 115 14.58 0.92 16.95
N LYS A 116 15.62 0.29 17.49
CA LYS A 116 17.01 0.47 17.04
C LYS A 116 17.30 -0.25 15.72
N THR A 117 16.65 -1.39 15.51
CA THR A 117 16.92 -2.26 14.35
C THR A 117 15.98 -1.96 13.18
N GLN A 118 14.76 -1.47 13.44
CA GLN A 118 13.78 -1.14 12.40
C GLN A 118 14.31 -0.26 11.26
N PRO A 119 15.08 0.84 11.51
CA PRO A 119 15.61 1.69 10.45
C PRO A 119 16.56 0.94 9.50
N GLU A 120 17.36 0.00 10.02
CA GLU A 120 18.26 -0.83 9.21
C GLU A 120 17.46 -1.74 8.27
N VAL A 121 16.42 -2.41 8.80
CA VAL A 121 15.57 -3.31 8.01
C VAL A 121 14.78 -2.53 6.95
N ALA A 122 14.24 -1.36 7.32
CA ALA A 122 13.53 -0.48 6.39
C ALA A 122 14.41 -0.06 5.22
N ARG A 123 15.64 0.40 5.49
CA ARG A 123 16.60 0.78 4.46
C ARG A 123 16.93 -0.38 3.53
N MET A 124 17.27 -1.55 4.09
CA MET A 124 17.57 -2.76 3.33
C MET A 124 16.45 -3.12 2.34
N VAL A 125 15.20 -3.09 2.80
CA VAL A 125 14.05 -3.45 1.97
C VAL A 125 13.76 -2.37 0.92
N ASN A 126 13.77 -1.10 1.33
CA ASN A 126 13.49 0.01 0.43
C ASN A 126 14.56 0.14 -0.67
N ASP A 127 15.83 -0.13 -0.36
CA ASP A 127 16.92 -0.17 -1.34
C ASP A 127 16.72 -1.31 -2.34
N ALA A 128 16.36 -2.51 -1.86
CA ALA A 128 16.04 -3.64 -2.73
C ALA A 128 14.83 -3.37 -3.65
N TYR A 129 13.85 -2.58 -3.18
CA TYR A 129 12.73 -2.14 -4.01
C TYR A 129 13.13 -1.11 -5.05
N ALA A 130 13.96 -0.13 -4.68
CA ALA A 130 14.52 0.82 -5.63
C ALA A 130 15.30 0.09 -6.74
N ASP A 131 16.11 -0.90 -6.39
CA ASP A 131 16.86 -1.73 -7.33
C ASP A 131 15.95 -2.58 -8.23
N LEU A 132 14.87 -3.15 -7.67
CA LEU A 132 13.89 -3.91 -8.45
C LEU A 132 13.18 -3.01 -9.48
N VAL A 133 12.75 -1.82 -9.05
CA VAL A 133 12.10 -0.83 -9.92
C VAL A 133 13.07 -0.34 -10.98
N ALA A 134 14.33 -0.05 -10.64
CA ALA A 134 15.35 0.39 -11.58
C ALA A 134 15.65 -0.66 -12.67
N ARG A 135 15.66 -1.95 -12.31
CA ARG A 135 15.88 -3.04 -13.27
C ARG A 135 14.67 -3.31 -14.17
N HIS A 136 13.46 -2.96 -13.74
CA HIS A 136 12.23 -3.19 -14.49
C HIS A 136 11.23 -2.01 -14.40
N PRO A 137 11.58 -0.80 -14.87
CA PRO A 137 10.86 0.45 -14.60
C PRO A 137 9.45 0.53 -15.22
N GLY A 138 9.14 -0.35 -16.17
CA GLY A 138 7.80 -0.48 -16.76
C GLY A 138 6.94 -1.59 -16.15
N ARG A 139 7.47 -2.36 -15.19
CA ARG A 139 6.81 -3.54 -14.60
C ARG A 139 6.57 -3.40 -13.11
N PHE A 140 7.46 -2.70 -12.40
CA PHE A 140 7.35 -2.52 -10.96
C PHE A 140 7.28 -1.06 -10.54
N LYS A 141 6.48 -0.86 -9.51
CA LYS A 141 6.45 0.28 -8.60
C LYS A 141 6.58 -0.28 -7.19
N ALA A 142 6.79 0.57 -6.19
CA ALA A 142 6.87 0.07 -4.82
C ALA A 142 6.32 1.03 -3.77
N PHE A 143 5.80 0.46 -2.69
CA PHE A 143 5.49 1.14 -1.44
C PHE A 143 6.59 0.90 -0.42
N ALA A 144 7.10 1.98 0.15
CA ALA A 144 8.17 1.94 1.14
C ALA A 144 7.68 1.42 2.48
N SER A 145 8.55 0.70 3.18
CA SER A 145 8.37 0.35 4.60
C SER A 145 8.97 1.45 5.47
N ILE A 146 8.27 1.83 6.53
CA ILE A 146 8.66 2.94 7.41
C ILE A 146 8.87 2.40 8.84
N PRO A 147 9.99 2.73 9.52
CA PRO A 147 10.30 2.28 10.88
C PRO A 147 9.49 3.06 11.92
N MET A 148 8.18 2.82 11.99
CA MET A 148 7.26 3.63 12.79
C MET A 148 7.56 3.64 14.29
N ASP A 149 8.26 2.64 14.87
CA ASP A 149 8.64 2.70 16.29
C ASP A 149 9.78 3.68 16.59
N ALA A 150 10.47 4.17 15.56
CA ALA A 150 11.50 5.21 15.66
C ALA A 150 11.02 6.48 14.94
N PRO A 151 10.21 7.37 15.55
CA PRO A 151 9.50 8.45 14.85
C PRO A 151 10.39 9.39 14.04
N ASP A 152 11.57 9.74 14.57
CA ASP A 152 12.51 10.60 13.84
C ASP A 152 13.10 9.88 12.62
N GLU A 153 13.43 8.59 12.77
CA GLU A 153 13.91 7.76 11.66
C GLU A 153 12.77 7.48 10.66
N ALA A 154 11.52 7.42 11.10
CA ALA A 154 10.36 7.26 10.23
C ALA A 154 10.23 8.44 9.26
N LEU A 155 10.41 9.67 9.74
CA LEU A 155 10.41 10.86 8.89
C LEU A 155 11.63 10.92 7.97
N ARG A 156 12.83 10.60 8.47
CA ARG A 156 14.05 10.53 7.64
C ARG A 156 13.94 9.49 6.53
N GLU A 157 13.42 8.31 6.85
CA GLU A 157 13.24 7.24 5.87
C GLU A 157 12.10 7.56 4.89
N LEU A 158 11.03 8.24 5.33
CA LEU A 158 9.99 8.76 4.44
C LEU A 158 10.58 9.74 3.40
N ASP A 159 11.46 10.65 3.84
CA ASP A 159 12.19 11.58 2.98
C ASP A 159 13.07 10.88 1.97
N ARG A 160 13.87 9.92 2.44
CA ARG A 160 14.77 9.16 1.58
C ARG A 160 14.01 8.30 0.57
N ALA A 161 12.98 7.59 1.02
CA ALA A 161 12.21 6.66 0.18
C ALA A 161 11.47 7.38 -0.95
N LEU A 162 10.79 8.50 -0.65
CA LEU A 162 10.04 9.23 -1.67
C LEU A 162 10.93 10.20 -2.47
N GLY A 163 11.91 10.80 -1.80
CA GLY A 163 12.79 11.81 -2.38
C GLY A 163 13.92 11.18 -3.19
N SER A 164 14.78 10.39 -2.56
CA SER A 164 15.98 9.82 -3.19
C SER A 164 15.65 8.56 -3.99
N LEU A 165 14.92 7.61 -3.40
CA LEU A 165 14.60 6.32 -4.03
C LEU A 165 13.40 6.38 -4.99
N LYS A 166 12.63 7.46 -4.96
CA LYS A 166 11.45 7.67 -5.82
C LYS A 166 10.37 6.57 -5.70
N LEU A 167 10.26 5.95 -4.52
CA LEU A 167 9.19 4.99 -4.24
C LEU A 167 7.82 5.70 -4.27
N ASN A 168 6.75 4.97 -4.60
CA ASN A 168 5.48 5.54 -5.02
C ASN A 168 4.48 5.83 -3.89
N GLY A 169 4.84 5.49 -2.66
CA GLY A 169 4.01 5.65 -1.47
C GLY A 169 4.57 4.80 -0.33
N VAL A 170 3.74 4.49 0.66
CA VAL A 170 4.15 3.70 1.83
C VAL A 170 3.14 2.59 2.14
N ILE A 171 3.63 1.52 2.74
CA ILE A 171 2.79 0.50 3.39
C ILE A 171 2.87 0.70 4.89
N LEU A 172 1.72 0.76 5.55
CA LEU A 172 1.60 0.74 7.01
C LEU A 172 0.78 -0.46 7.42
N LEU A 173 1.07 -0.98 8.61
CA LEU A 173 0.25 -2.05 9.19
C LEU A 173 -0.86 -1.49 10.09
N SER A 174 -1.95 -2.24 10.25
CA SER A 174 -3.12 -1.87 11.08
C SER A 174 -2.79 -1.60 12.55
N ASN A 175 -1.70 -2.17 13.06
CA ASN A 175 -1.09 -1.78 14.32
C ASN A 175 0.45 -1.88 14.23
N ILE A 176 1.14 -1.14 15.10
CA ILE A 176 2.60 -1.12 15.21
C ILE A 176 2.97 -1.78 16.54
N ARG A 177 3.34 -3.07 16.49
CA ARG A 177 3.63 -3.90 17.69
C ARG A 177 2.53 -3.81 18.77
N GLY A 178 1.27 -3.85 18.34
CA GLY A 178 0.09 -3.72 19.21
C GLY A 178 -0.33 -2.28 19.52
N ARG A 179 0.48 -1.27 19.16
CA ARG A 179 0.10 0.14 19.29
C ARG A 179 -0.80 0.56 18.12
N ALA A 180 -1.91 1.23 18.42
CA ALA A 180 -2.81 1.75 17.39
C ALA A 180 -2.16 2.88 16.58
N LEU A 181 -2.51 2.99 15.30
CA LEU A 181 -2.06 4.07 14.42
C LEU A 181 -2.51 5.46 14.91
N THR A 182 -3.57 5.54 15.72
CA THR A 182 -4.06 6.80 16.29
C THR A 182 -3.26 7.27 17.51
N ALA A 183 -2.22 6.54 17.92
CA ALA A 183 -1.38 6.97 19.03
C ALA A 183 -0.74 8.35 18.74
N PRO A 184 -0.69 9.28 19.72
CA PRO A 184 -0.19 10.65 19.50
C PRO A 184 1.22 10.72 18.90
N VAL A 185 2.07 9.74 19.21
CA VAL A 185 3.44 9.63 18.69
C VAL A 185 3.51 9.56 17.16
N TYR A 186 2.46 9.07 16.49
CA TYR A 186 2.42 8.95 15.02
C TYR A 186 1.83 10.18 14.31
N ARG A 187 1.27 11.14 15.05
CA ARG A 187 0.67 12.34 14.45
C ARG A 187 1.64 13.19 13.61
N PRO A 188 2.92 13.38 14.00
CA PRO A 188 3.89 14.08 13.15
C PRO A 188 4.10 13.38 11.79
N PHE A 189 4.15 12.04 11.78
CA PHE A 189 4.23 11.28 10.54
C PHE A 189 2.99 11.51 9.65
N PHE A 190 1.78 11.47 10.23
CA PHE A 190 0.57 11.71 9.45
C PHE A 190 0.42 13.16 8.98
N ALA A 191 0.88 14.14 9.75
CA ALA A 191 0.95 15.53 9.30
C ALA A 191 1.82 15.66 8.04
N GLU A 192 2.98 15.00 8.04
CA GLU A 192 3.89 15.03 6.89
C GLU A 192 3.35 14.22 5.70
N ALA A 193 2.74 13.06 5.94
CA ALA A 193 2.05 12.28 4.92
C ALA A 193 0.91 13.08 4.27
N ASN A 194 0.14 13.82 5.07
CA ASN A 194 -0.93 14.71 4.59
C ASN A 194 -0.39 15.83 3.73
N ARG A 195 0.66 16.53 4.21
CA ARG A 195 1.32 17.62 3.47
C ARG A 195 1.79 17.16 2.08
N ARG A 196 2.25 15.91 1.97
CA ARG A 196 2.69 15.28 0.71
C ARG A 196 1.57 14.67 -0.13
N LYS A 197 0.35 14.62 0.40
CA LYS A 197 -0.80 13.90 -0.20
C LYS A 197 -0.46 12.44 -0.48
N LEU A 198 0.18 11.80 0.49
CA LEU A 198 0.82 10.50 0.34
C LEU A 198 -0.21 9.40 0.03
N CYS A 199 0.16 8.45 -0.82
CA CYS A 199 -0.57 7.20 -0.99
C CYS A 199 -0.08 6.19 0.05
N ILE A 200 -1.00 5.67 0.86
CA ILE A 200 -0.72 4.70 1.91
C ILE A 200 -1.56 3.44 1.69
N LEU A 201 -0.90 2.29 1.53
CA LEU A 201 -1.55 0.99 1.65
C LEU A 201 -1.61 0.61 3.14
N LEU A 202 -2.82 0.58 3.70
CA LEU A 202 -3.06 0.04 5.03
C LEU A 202 -3.26 -1.47 4.92
N HIS A 203 -2.27 -2.23 5.37
CA HIS A 203 -2.26 -3.69 5.36
C HIS A 203 -2.49 -4.24 6.78
N PRO A 204 -3.09 -5.42 6.97
CA PRO A 204 -3.21 -6.00 8.30
C PRO A 204 -1.86 -6.30 8.97
N MET A 205 -1.82 -6.19 10.29
CA MET A 205 -0.94 -6.93 11.20
C MET A 205 -1.78 -8.06 11.84
N LEU A 206 -1.16 -9.02 12.52
CA LEU A 206 -1.92 -9.83 13.46
C LEU A 206 -2.56 -8.92 14.54
N PRO A 207 -3.78 -9.23 14.99
CA PRO A 207 -4.36 -8.60 16.16
C PRO A 207 -3.42 -8.60 17.35
N ALA A 208 -3.53 -7.60 18.22
CA ALA A 208 -2.70 -7.47 19.43
C ALA A 208 -2.84 -8.66 20.42
N ASN A 209 -3.91 -9.45 20.29
CA ASN A 209 -4.17 -10.70 21.01
C ASN A 209 -4.08 -11.92 20.06
N PRO A 210 -2.90 -12.20 19.47
CA PRO A 210 -2.77 -13.20 18.40
C PRO A 210 -3.06 -14.63 18.87
N GLU A 211 -2.94 -14.96 20.16
CA GLU A 211 -3.12 -16.30 20.69
C GLU A 211 -4.51 -16.88 20.39
N ALA A 212 -5.54 -16.02 20.37
CA ALA A 212 -6.90 -16.41 20.03
C ALA A 212 -7.05 -16.95 18.59
N TYR A 213 -6.01 -16.78 17.76
CA TYR A 213 -5.97 -17.17 16.36
C TYR A 213 -4.94 -18.28 16.07
N GLY A 214 -4.47 -18.98 17.12
CA GLY A 214 -3.45 -20.02 17.06
C GLY A 214 -3.80 -21.24 16.19
N GLU A 215 -5.09 -21.54 16.09
CA GLU A 215 -5.61 -22.74 15.41
C GLU A 215 -6.17 -22.43 14.02
N TYR A 216 -6.34 -23.46 13.19
CA TYR A 216 -6.98 -23.42 11.86
C TYR A 216 -6.46 -22.33 10.89
N VAL A 217 -5.27 -21.77 11.17
CA VAL A 217 -4.72 -20.63 10.42
C VAL A 217 -5.66 -19.41 10.50
N LEU A 218 -6.33 -19.21 11.64
CA LEU A 218 -7.28 -18.13 11.84
C LEU A 218 -6.64 -16.74 11.79
N GLY A 219 -5.33 -16.61 12.01
CA GLY A 219 -4.62 -15.33 11.95
C GLY A 219 -4.86 -14.60 10.62
N PRO A 220 -4.47 -15.18 9.47
CA PRO A 220 -4.75 -14.61 8.15
C PRO A 220 -6.22 -14.66 7.73
N ILE A 221 -6.98 -15.68 8.15
CA ILE A 221 -8.35 -15.90 7.66
C ILE A 221 -9.34 -14.94 8.33
N ILE A 222 -9.20 -14.70 9.63
CA ILE A 222 -10.12 -13.88 10.44
C ILE A 222 -9.39 -12.73 11.11
N GLY A 223 -8.22 -12.99 11.72
CA GLY A 223 -7.49 -11.98 12.49
C GLY A 223 -7.14 -10.75 11.66
N PHE A 224 -6.59 -10.94 10.46
CA PHE A 224 -6.20 -9.86 9.54
C PHE A 224 -7.37 -8.92 9.18
N PRO A 225 -8.48 -9.38 8.59
CA PRO A 225 -9.59 -8.49 8.27
C PRO A 225 -10.21 -7.84 9.51
N CYS A 226 -10.24 -8.53 10.66
CA CYS A 226 -10.70 -7.95 11.92
C CYS A 226 -9.77 -6.81 12.40
N ASP A 227 -8.46 -7.00 12.34
CA ASP A 227 -7.50 -5.98 12.77
C ASP A 227 -7.53 -4.74 11.86
N THR A 228 -7.60 -4.94 10.54
CA THR A 228 -7.83 -3.84 9.58
C THR A 228 -9.11 -3.08 9.91
N THR A 229 -10.20 -3.80 10.21
CA THR A 229 -11.49 -3.18 10.56
C THR A 229 -11.38 -2.31 11.82
N LEU A 230 -10.73 -2.83 12.86
CA LEU A 230 -10.52 -2.10 14.11
C LEU A 230 -9.64 -0.86 13.89
N ALA A 231 -8.56 -0.99 13.12
CA ALA A 231 -7.66 0.12 12.82
C ALA A 231 -8.38 1.25 12.08
N VAL A 232 -9.13 0.94 11.02
CA VAL A 232 -9.89 1.94 10.25
C VAL A 232 -10.99 2.58 11.11
N ALA A 233 -11.69 1.79 11.92
CA ALA A 233 -12.69 2.34 12.84
C ALA A 233 -12.09 3.32 13.84
N ARG A 234 -10.93 2.99 14.41
CA ARG A 234 -10.18 3.90 15.30
C ARG A 234 -9.71 5.14 14.55
N MET A 235 -9.11 5.00 13.37
CA MET A 235 -8.69 6.14 12.54
C MET A 235 -9.85 7.10 12.24
N CYS A 236 -11.05 6.56 12.02
CA CYS A 236 -12.25 7.36 11.83
C CYS A 236 -12.65 8.09 13.11
N TYR A 237 -12.96 7.35 14.19
CA TYR A 237 -13.49 7.94 15.42
C TYR A 237 -12.48 8.79 16.20
N ASP A 238 -11.18 8.58 16.02
CA ASP A 238 -10.13 9.41 16.62
C ASP A 238 -9.91 10.74 15.87
N GLY A 239 -10.59 10.93 14.73
CA GLY A 239 -10.48 12.13 13.91
C GLY A 239 -9.27 12.13 12.97
N LEU A 240 -8.47 11.06 12.90
CA LEU A 240 -7.30 10.98 12.03
C LEU A 240 -7.67 11.22 10.55
N LEU A 241 -8.77 10.63 10.07
CA LEU A 241 -9.24 10.84 8.70
C LEU A 241 -9.79 12.26 8.44
N LYS A 242 -10.23 12.94 9.49
CA LYS A 242 -10.70 14.34 9.44
C LYS A 242 -9.51 15.30 9.44
N ASP A 243 -8.54 15.07 10.32
CA ASP A 243 -7.37 15.94 10.53
C ASP A 243 -6.38 15.85 9.36
N PHE A 244 -6.33 14.70 8.69
CA PHE A 244 -5.39 14.43 7.59
C PHE A 244 -6.11 13.96 6.30
N PRO A 245 -6.96 14.82 5.69
CA PRO A 245 -7.84 14.42 4.59
C PRO A 245 -7.14 14.27 3.23
N ASP A 246 -5.91 14.77 3.05
CA ASP A 246 -5.16 14.68 1.79
C ASP A 246 -4.39 13.35 1.64
N ILE A 247 -4.33 12.53 2.70
CA ILE A 247 -3.76 11.19 2.62
C ILE A 247 -4.69 10.28 1.80
N ARG A 248 -4.13 9.62 0.78
CA ARG A 248 -4.85 8.66 -0.05
C ARG A 248 -4.67 7.26 0.51
N TRP A 249 -5.65 6.80 1.26
CA TRP A 249 -5.65 5.48 1.86
C TRP A 249 -6.18 4.42 0.91
N ILE A 250 -5.40 3.36 0.68
CA ILE A 250 -5.87 2.10 0.11
C ILE A 250 -5.98 1.11 1.25
N ILE A 251 -7.18 0.62 1.55
CA ILE A 251 -7.41 -0.33 2.62
C ILE A 251 -7.41 -1.75 2.04
N ALA A 252 -6.50 -2.57 2.55
CA ALA A 252 -6.32 -3.95 2.12
C ALA A 252 -7.57 -4.82 2.38
N HIS A 253 -7.71 -5.89 1.59
CA HIS A 253 -8.71 -6.95 1.76
C HIS A 253 -10.16 -6.42 1.73
N LEU A 254 -10.45 -5.53 0.77
CA LEU A 254 -11.70 -4.79 0.63
C LEU A 254 -12.10 -4.03 1.91
N GLY A 255 -11.12 -3.64 2.74
CA GLY A 255 -11.37 -2.97 4.00
C GLY A 255 -11.76 -3.89 5.17
N GLY A 256 -11.51 -5.20 5.05
CA GLY A 256 -11.98 -6.17 6.03
C GLY A 256 -13.50 -6.17 6.09
N ALA A 257 -14.06 -5.82 7.26
CA ALA A 257 -15.49 -5.70 7.48
C ALA A 257 -16.00 -4.25 7.46
N VAL A 258 -15.15 -3.26 7.16
CA VAL A 258 -15.55 -1.83 7.17
C VAL A 258 -16.75 -1.54 6.26
N PRO A 259 -16.79 -1.98 4.97
CA PRO A 259 -17.97 -1.74 4.15
C PRO A 259 -19.25 -2.36 4.72
N TYR A 260 -19.14 -3.55 5.30
CA TYR A 260 -20.28 -4.25 5.91
C TYR A 260 -20.77 -3.54 7.19
N LEU A 261 -19.86 -3.01 8.00
CA LEU A 261 -20.17 -2.39 9.29
C LEU A 261 -20.42 -0.87 9.22
N MET A 262 -20.39 -0.27 8.03
CA MET A 262 -20.43 1.18 7.87
C MET A 262 -21.67 1.82 8.53
N GLU A 263 -22.88 1.28 8.32
CA GLU A 263 -24.10 1.81 8.96
C GLU A 263 -24.10 1.57 10.48
N ARG A 264 -23.49 0.47 10.95
CA ARG A 264 -23.33 0.23 12.39
C ARG A 264 -22.42 1.29 13.02
N MET A 265 -21.41 1.77 12.31
CA MET A 265 -20.58 2.89 12.75
C MET A 265 -21.39 4.21 12.73
N ASP A 266 -22.20 4.46 11.71
CA ASP A 266 -23.07 5.64 11.71
C ASP A 266 -24.05 5.65 12.89
N ASN A 267 -24.64 4.51 13.24
CA ASN A 267 -25.43 4.37 14.47
C ASN A 267 -24.60 4.63 15.72
N GLY A 268 -23.36 4.13 15.75
CA GLY A 268 -22.44 4.42 16.84
C GLY A 268 -22.22 5.93 17.05
N PHE A 269 -22.03 6.67 15.96
CA PHE A 269 -21.94 8.13 15.99
C PHE A 269 -23.24 8.78 16.47
N ARG A 270 -24.43 8.29 16.10
CA ARG A 270 -25.71 8.88 16.52
C ARG A 270 -25.97 8.66 18.02
N ASP A 271 -25.71 7.45 18.49
CA ASP A 271 -26.22 6.93 19.76
C ASP A 271 -25.21 7.05 20.91
N PHE A 272 -23.90 7.04 20.66
CA PHE A 272 -22.87 7.15 21.70
C PHE A 272 -22.17 8.51 21.66
N ALA A 273 -22.11 9.20 22.80
CA ALA A 273 -21.52 10.53 22.89
C ALA A 273 -20.00 10.51 22.63
N GLU A 274 -19.33 9.45 23.04
CA GLU A 274 -17.90 9.21 22.87
C GLU A 274 -17.49 9.20 21.39
N CYS A 275 -18.39 8.69 20.52
CA CYS A 275 -18.16 8.65 19.08
C CYS A 275 -18.19 10.03 18.40
N LYS A 276 -18.67 11.07 19.08
CA LYS A 276 -18.76 12.46 18.58
C LYS A 276 -17.57 13.34 19.01
N VAL A 277 -16.67 12.83 19.86
CA VAL A 277 -15.63 13.64 20.51
C VAL A 277 -14.61 14.24 19.53
N LYS A 278 -14.27 13.51 18.45
CA LYS A 278 -13.23 13.92 17.49
C LYS A 278 -13.72 14.12 16.06
N ILE A 279 -14.94 13.71 15.74
CA ILE A 279 -15.54 13.83 14.42
C ILE A 279 -16.86 14.59 14.49
N ASP A 280 -17.20 15.27 13.41
CA ASP A 280 -18.37 16.15 13.27
C ASP A 280 -19.34 15.71 12.16
N GLN A 281 -19.04 14.62 11.47
CA GLN A 281 -19.87 14.01 10.43
C GLN A 281 -20.03 12.52 10.71
N LEU A 282 -21.00 11.90 10.04
CA LEU A 282 -21.18 10.45 10.08
C LEU A 282 -19.90 9.74 9.62
N PRO A 283 -19.45 8.66 10.29
CA PRO A 283 -18.32 7.83 9.87
C PRO A 283 -18.33 7.48 8.38
N SER A 284 -19.48 7.13 7.81
CA SER A 284 -19.65 6.84 6.39
C SER A 284 -19.16 7.96 5.47
N THR A 285 -19.19 9.21 5.93
CA THR A 285 -18.73 10.37 5.17
C THR A 285 -17.21 10.39 5.00
N TYR A 286 -16.45 9.92 6.00
CA TYR A 286 -15.00 9.79 5.90
C TYR A 286 -14.62 8.48 5.19
N LEU A 287 -15.30 7.38 5.53
CA LEU A 287 -14.99 6.05 5.02
C LEU A 287 -15.22 5.92 3.51
N LYS A 288 -16.27 6.56 2.96
CA LYS A 288 -16.51 6.58 1.51
C LYS A 288 -15.47 7.36 0.70
N ARG A 289 -14.57 8.12 1.34
CA ARG A 289 -13.45 8.82 0.67
C ARG A 289 -12.22 7.93 0.49
N LEU A 290 -12.14 6.82 1.23
CA LEU A 290 -11.02 5.88 1.17
C LEU A 290 -11.09 5.06 -0.12
N TYR A 291 -9.98 4.44 -0.50
CA TYR A 291 -9.92 3.44 -1.55
C TYR A 291 -9.88 2.05 -0.91
N TYR A 292 -10.50 1.08 -1.57
CA TYR A 292 -10.54 -0.31 -1.12
C TYR A 292 -10.00 -1.21 -2.22
N ASP A 293 -9.13 -2.16 -1.88
CA ASP A 293 -8.70 -3.12 -2.88
C ASP A 293 -9.80 -4.13 -3.25
N THR A 294 -9.55 -4.98 -4.25
CA THR A 294 -10.50 -6.02 -4.68
C THR A 294 -10.26 -7.41 -4.07
N VAL A 295 -9.48 -7.53 -3.01
CA VAL A 295 -9.11 -8.83 -2.41
C VAL A 295 -10.20 -9.31 -1.45
N THR A 296 -11.30 -9.84 -2.00
CA THR A 296 -12.46 -10.33 -1.21
C THR A 296 -12.94 -11.74 -1.60
N PHE A 297 -12.45 -12.30 -2.72
CA PHE A 297 -12.75 -13.65 -3.24
C PHE A 297 -14.23 -13.96 -3.56
N SER A 298 -15.14 -13.04 -3.23
CA SER A 298 -16.59 -13.16 -3.40
C SER A 298 -17.13 -12.03 -4.28
N PRO A 299 -17.78 -12.33 -5.42
CA PRO A 299 -18.38 -11.30 -6.26
C PRO A 299 -19.54 -10.58 -5.56
N TYR A 300 -20.24 -11.23 -4.62
CA TYR A 300 -21.33 -10.61 -3.88
C TYR A 300 -20.83 -9.49 -2.96
N VAL A 301 -19.73 -9.75 -2.23
CA VAL A 301 -19.14 -8.76 -1.32
C VAL A 301 -18.50 -7.62 -2.10
N LEU A 302 -17.85 -7.93 -3.25
CA LEU A 302 -17.31 -6.91 -4.14
C LEU A 302 -18.42 -6.00 -4.70
N ASN A 303 -19.55 -6.56 -5.13
CA ASN A 303 -20.69 -5.79 -5.61
C ASN A 303 -21.29 -4.92 -4.50
N MET A 304 -21.43 -5.45 -3.29
CA MET A 304 -21.89 -4.68 -2.12
C MET A 304 -20.97 -3.49 -1.86
N ALA A 305 -19.66 -3.69 -1.83
CA ALA A 305 -18.70 -2.61 -1.64
C ALA A 305 -18.76 -1.58 -2.77
N ARG A 306 -18.82 -2.03 -4.04
CA ARG A 306 -19.00 -1.15 -5.21
C ARG A 306 -20.23 -0.26 -5.07
N ASP A 307 -21.36 -0.84 -4.68
CA ASP A 307 -22.62 -0.11 -4.57
C ASP A 307 -22.60 0.88 -3.38
N LEU A 308 -21.79 0.59 -2.35
CA LEU A 308 -21.65 1.44 -1.16
C LEU A 308 -20.65 2.60 -1.33
N VAL A 309 -19.47 2.36 -1.91
CA VAL A 309 -18.38 3.35 -2.01
C VAL A 309 -18.16 3.90 -3.42
N GLY A 310 -18.79 3.29 -4.43
CA GLY A 310 -18.61 3.65 -5.83
C GLY A 310 -17.40 2.94 -6.48
N VAL A 311 -17.50 2.71 -7.79
CA VAL A 311 -16.44 2.00 -8.56
C VAL A 311 -15.11 2.76 -8.57
N ASP A 312 -15.15 4.09 -8.49
CA ASP A 312 -13.95 4.94 -8.50
C ASP A 312 -13.11 4.82 -7.22
N HIS A 313 -13.69 4.26 -6.16
CA HIS A 313 -13.04 3.97 -4.88
C HIS A 313 -12.56 2.53 -4.77
N LEU A 314 -12.68 1.73 -5.84
CA LEU A 314 -12.15 0.37 -5.89
C LEU A 314 -10.84 0.31 -6.69
N VAL A 315 -9.82 -0.33 -6.13
CA VAL A 315 -8.52 -0.52 -6.79
C VAL A 315 -8.19 -2.00 -6.93
N MET A 316 -7.65 -2.41 -8.07
CA MET A 316 -7.25 -3.80 -8.25
C MET A 316 -6.09 -4.15 -7.31
N GLY A 317 -6.25 -5.26 -6.61
CA GLY A 317 -5.26 -5.87 -5.72
C GLY A 317 -5.36 -7.38 -5.80
N SER A 318 -4.24 -8.10 -5.66
CA SER A 318 -4.25 -9.56 -5.69
C SER A 318 -3.76 -10.27 -4.43
N ASP A 319 -3.04 -9.58 -3.55
CA ASP A 319 -2.33 -10.16 -2.40
C ASP A 319 -1.31 -11.25 -2.83
N TYR A 320 -0.81 -11.15 -4.07
CA TYR A 320 0.21 -12.07 -4.59
C TYR A 320 1.53 -11.87 -3.84
N PRO A 321 2.28 -12.93 -3.48
CA PRO A 321 2.10 -14.34 -3.83
C PRO A 321 1.56 -15.19 -2.67
N HIS A 322 0.87 -14.59 -1.70
CA HIS A 322 0.36 -15.32 -0.54
C HIS A 322 -0.63 -16.42 -0.95
N LEU A 323 -0.74 -17.46 -0.10
CA LEU A 323 -1.66 -18.58 -0.34
C LEU A 323 -3.12 -18.14 -0.38
N LEU A 324 -3.47 -17.14 0.44
CA LEU A 324 -4.79 -16.51 0.48
C LEU A 324 -4.86 -15.29 -0.45
N GLY A 325 -4.15 -15.29 -1.58
CA GLY A 325 -4.28 -14.27 -2.63
C GLY A 325 -5.22 -14.69 -3.77
N SER A 326 -5.39 -13.83 -4.77
CA SER A 326 -6.15 -14.10 -6.01
C SER A 326 -5.25 -14.41 -7.23
N GLY A 327 -3.95 -14.53 -6.97
CA GLY A 327 -2.93 -14.88 -7.95
C GLY A 327 -3.01 -16.32 -8.47
N PRO A 328 -2.12 -16.70 -9.38
CA PRO A 328 -2.19 -17.99 -10.06
C PRO A 328 -2.09 -19.23 -9.16
N SER A 329 -1.32 -19.11 -8.08
CA SER A 329 -1.17 -20.14 -7.04
C SER A 329 -2.49 -20.44 -6.31
N ALA A 330 -3.40 -19.47 -6.25
CA ALA A 330 -4.73 -19.63 -5.66
C ALA A 330 -5.76 -20.13 -6.68
N ARG A 331 -5.66 -19.72 -7.95
CA ARG A 331 -6.57 -20.18 -9.03
C ARG A 331 -6.44 -21.67 -9.32
N SER A 332 -5.24 -22.23 -9.27
CA SER A 332 -5.03 -23.68 -9.49
C SER A 332 -5.66 -24.56 -8.39
N ARG A 333 -6.00 -23.99 -7.23
CA ARG A 333 -6.61 -24.70 -6.10
C ARG A 333 -8.14 -24.64 -6.08
N ARG A 334 -8.76 -23.74 -6.85
CA ARG A 334 -10.22 -23.73 -7.00
C ARG A 334 -10.60 -24.85 -7.97
N SER A 335 -11.07 -25.97 -7.42
CA SER A 335 -11.77 -27.01 -8.18
C SER A 335 -12.87 -26.36 -9.04
N PRO A 336 -13.20 -26.90 -10.22
CA PRO A 336 -14.34 -26.41 -10.99
C PRO A 336 -15.57 -26.45 -10.09
N SER A 337 -16.32 -25.34 -10.01
CA SER A 337 -17.59 -25.30 -9.29
C SER A 337 -18.45 -26.50 -9.74
N PRO A 338 -19.13 -27.22 -8.83
CA PRO A 338 -20.05 -28.26 -9.24
C PRO A 338 -21.11 -27.61 -10.13
N ARG A 339 -21.27 -28.09 -11.37
CA ARG A 339 -22.44 -27.73 -12.18
C ARG A 339 -23.69 -27.99 -11.33
N PRO A 340 -24.67 -27.08 -11.29
CA PRO A 340 -25.85 -27.29 -10.47
C PRO A 340 -26.53 -28.58 -10.93
N ARG A 341 -26.57 -29.57 -10.03
CA ARG A 341 -27.37 -30.78 -10.23
C ARG A 341 -28.82 -30.35 -10.31
N ARG A 342 -29.45 -30.57 -11.47
CA ARG A 342 -30.91 -30.61 -11.56
C ARG A 342 -31.38 -31.83 -10.78
N SER A 343 -31.89 -31.63 -9.57
CA SER A 343 -32.72 -32.61 -8.87
C SER A 343 -34.09 -31.99 -8.61
N GLY A 344 -35.12 -32.72 -9.00
CA GLY A 344 -36.49 -32.28 -9.06
C GLY A 344 -37.20 -32.11 -7.71
N SER A 345 -38.39 -31.53 -7.86
CA SER A 345 -39.54 -31.52 -6.95
C SER A 345 -39.35 -31.03 -5.52
N SER A 346 -39.70 -29.76 -5.31
CA SER A 346 -40.71 -29.43 -4.30
C SER A 346 -41.54 -28.24 -4.80
N ALA A 347 -42.85 -28.48 -4.87
CA ALA A 347 -43.84 -27.51 -5.29
C ALA A 347 -44.09 -26.48 -4.18
N GLY A 348 -44.39 -25.23 -4.55
CA GLY A 348 -45.17 -24.34 -3.69
C GLY A 348 -44.68 -22.91 -3.51
N ARG A 349 -44.71 -22.11 -4.59
CA ARG A 349 -45.36 -20.77 -4.71
C ARG A 349 -44.68 -19.97 -5.82
N ARG A 350 -45.36 -19.87 -6.95
CA ARG A 350 -44.96 -19.04 -8.09
C ARG A 350 -45.46 -17.62 -7.85
N PHE A 351 -44.56 -16.68 -7.58
CA PHE A 351 -44.77 -15.30 -7.99
C PHE A 351 -44.44 -15.23 -9.49
N ARG A 352 -45.47 -15.00 -10.31
CA ARG A 352 -45.32 -14.80 -11.75
C ARG A 352 -44.84 -13.38 -12.00
N TYR A 353 -43.65 -13.22 -12.56
CA TYR A 353 -43.39 -12.13 -13.50
C TYR A 353 -43.44 -12.72 -14.91
N SER A 354 -44.22 -12.10 -15.78
CA SER A 354 -44.44 -12.51 -17.16
C SER A 354 -43.14 -12.46 -17.95
N THR A 355 -42.70 -13.60 -18.47
CA THR A 355 -41.66 -13.69 -19.49
C THR A 355 -42.29 -13.57 -20.87
N THR A 356 -42.19 -12.41 -21.50
CA THR A 356 -42.17 -12.36 -22.97
C THR A 356 -40.79 -12.80 -23.45
N SER A 357 -40.83 -13.90 -24.19
CA SER A 357 -39.74 -14.56 -24.88
C SER A 357 -38.94 -13.62 -25.78
N SER A 358 -37.63 -13.53 -25.56
CA SER A 358 -36.67 -13.42 -26.66
C SER A 358 -35.42 -14.22 -26.31
N ARG A 359 -35.02 -15.07 -27.25
CA ARG A 359 -33.84 -15.96 -27.21
C ARG A 359 -32.61 -15.26 -26.62
N VAL A 360 -32.01 -15.86 -25.60
CA VAL A 360 -30.69 -15.49 -25.10
C VAL A 360 -29.67 -15.93 -26.15
N GLN A 361 -29.26 -14.99 -27.01
CA GLN A 361 -27.95 -15.05 -27.66
C GLN A 361 -26.88 -15.01 -26.56
N GLU A 362 -25.80 -15.78 -26.74
CA GLU A 362 -24.60 -15.65 -25.93
C GLU A 362 -24.09 -14.21 -26.01
N GLY A 363 -24.33 -13.44 -24.94
CA GLY A 363 -23.91 -12.05 -24.84
C GLY A 363 -22.44 -11.95 -24.37
N PRO A 364 -21.69 -10.94 -24.84
CA PRO A 364 -20.30 -10.75 -24.47
C PRO A 364 -20.15 -10.33 -23.00
N CYS A 365 -18.97 -10.64 -22.44
CA CYS A 365 -18.48 -10.30 -21.10
C CYS A 365 -18.97 -8.93 -20.58
N PRO A 366 -19.46 -8.80 -19.32
CA PRO A 366 -20.12 -7.58 -18.83
C PRO A 366 -19.16 -6.43 -18.51
N PHE A 367 -17.90 -6.49 -18.95
CA PHE A 367 -17.01 -5.33 -18.94
C PHE A 367 -17.38 -4.41 -20.11
N GLY A 368 -18.46 -3.65 -19.91
CA GLY A 368 -18.83 -2.52 -20.75
C GLY A 368 -17.67 -1.53 -20.83
N ARG A 369 -17.43 -1.03 -22.04
CA ARG A 369 -16.41 -0.02 -22.38
C ARG A 369 -16.74 1.32 -21.71
N SER A 370 -16.54 1.45 -20.40
CA SER A 370 -16.34 2.76 -19.79
C SER A 370 -14.90 3.17 -20.05
N ARG A 371 -14.71 4.19 -20.90
CA ARG A 371 -13.42 4.89 -21.02
C ARG A 371 -13.20 5.66 -19.72
N VAL A 372 -12.53 5.04 -18.75
CA VAL A 372 -11.98 5.75 -17.60
C VAL A 372 -10.52 6.06 -17.93
N SER A 373 -10.24 7.30 -18.32
CA SER A 373 -8.87 7.81 -18.40
C SER A 373 -8.37 8.11 -16.99
N TRP A 374 -7.57 7.21 -16.42
CA TRP A 374 -6.89 7.43 -15.16
C TRP A 374 -5.68 8.34 -15.35
N SER A 375 -5.88 9.63 -15.59
CA SER A 375 -4.81 10.62 -15.54
C SER A 375 -4.64 11.09 -14.10
N TRP A 376 -3.69 10.50 -13.39
CA TRP A 376 -3.19 11.04 -12.12
C TRP A 376 -2.24 12.20 -12.42
N PRO A 377 -2.50 13.44 -11.95
CA PRO A 377 -1.48 14.48 -11.95
C PRO A 377 -0.46 14.13 -10.86
N TRP A 378 0.64 13.50 -11.30
CA TRP A 378 1.82 13.30 -10.46
C TRP A 378 2.42 14.66 -10.08
N PRO A 379 3.08 14.80 -8.92
CA PRO A 379 3.79 16.03 -8.60
C PRO A 379 4.80 16.35 -9.71
N PRO A 380 4.97 17.62 -10.09
CA PRO A 380 5.91 18.01 -11.13
C PRO A 380 7.33 17.56 -10.77
N ARG A 381 8.13 17.23 -11.79
CA ARG A 381 9.56 16.96 -11.62
C ARG A 381 10.19 18.10 -10.81
N PRO A 382 11.05 17.82 -9.80
CA PRO A 382 11.74 18.87 -9.08
C PRO A 382 12.54 19.71 -10.07
N VAL A 383 12.36 21.03 -10.01
CA VAL A 383 13.19 22.00 -10.71
C VAL A 383 14.62 21.84 -10.16
N PRO A 384 15.64 21.68 -11.01
CA PRO A 384 17.02 21.63 -10.54
C PRO A 384 17.34 22.92 -9.77
N PRO A 385 18.10 22.85 -8.67
CA PRO A 385 18.50 24.06 -7.96
C PRO A 385 19.27 24.98 -8.92
N PRO A 386 19.12 26.31 -8.81
CA PRO A 386 19.92 27.24 -9.59
C PRO A 386 21.40 26.99 -9.29
N SER A 387 22.20 26.84 -10.34
CA SER A 387 23.64 26.70 -10.27
C SER A 387 24.24 27.88 -9.50
N LEU A 388 24.71 27.63 -8.29
CA LEU A 388 25.50 28.60 -7.54
C LEU A 388 26.85 28.81 -8.26
N PRO A 389 27.30 30.06 -8.45
CA PRO A 389 28.59 30.32 -9.07
C PRO A 389 29.73 29.84 -8.15
N ALA A 390 30.72 29.20 -8.76
CA ALA A 390 31.92 28.69 -8.11
C ALA A 390 32.62 29.77 -7.28
N ARG A 391 32.91 29.47 -6.01
CA ARG A 391 33.85 30.25 -5.20
C ARG A 391 35.24 29.59 -5.22
N PRO A 392 36.33 30.37 -5.24
CA PRO A 392 37.67 29.84 -5.45
C PRO A 392 38.24 29.15 -4.22
N CYS A 393 39.12 28.18 -4.47
CA CYS A 393 39.90 27.44 -3.49
C CYS A 393 40.73 28.35 -2.56
N ALA A 394 40.74 28.04 -1.26
CA ALA A 394 41.80 28.43 -0.33
C ALA A 394 42.38 27.16 0.31
N ARG A 395 43.72 27.05 0.27
CA ARG A 395 44.55 25.95 0.79
C ARG A 395 44.89 26.18 2.30
N PRO A 396 45.47 25.17 2.99
CA PRO A 396 45.21 24.89 4.40
C PRO A 396 46.23 25.51 5.37
N SER A 397 45.83 25.67 6.64
CA SER A 397 46.76 25.91 7.76
C SER A 397 46.67 24.80 8.82
N SER A 398 47.85 24.53 9.38
CA SER A 398 48.32 23.40 10.17
C SER A 398 47.78 23.23 11.59
N ARG A 399 47.73 21.95 12.00
CA ARG A 399 48.03 21.35 13.33
C ARG A 399 48.23 22.29 14.53
N THR A 400 47.57 21.93 15.64
CA THR A 400 48.21 21.62 16.94
C THR A 400 47.24 20.94 17.92
N THR A 401 47.63 19.78 18.45
CA THR A 401 47.19 19.20 19.74
C THR A 401 48.21 19.60 20.82
N PRO A 402 47.80 19.77 22.09
CA PRO A 402 48.07 18.75 23.15
C PRO A 402 46.96 18.76 24.24
N SER A 403 46.88 17.97 25.30
CA SER A 403 47.45 16.71 25.82
C SER A 403 46.66 16.44 27.11
N ALA A 404 46.61 15.18 27.53
CA ALA A 404 45.89 14.70 28.71
C ALA A 404 46.53 15.07 30.07
N SER A 405 45.68 15.26 31.09
CA SER A 405 45.87 14.93 32.52
C SER A 405 44.52 15.26 33.21
N GLY A 406 44.01 14.65 34.27
CA GLY A 406 44.56 13.76 35.29
C GLY A 406 43.41 13.14 36.11
N ARG A 407 43.78 12.46 37.18
CA ARG A 407 43.09 11.34 37.85
C ARG A 407 42.01 11.73 38.89
N ARG A 408 41.24 10.68 39.23
CA ARG A 408 40.77 10.23 40.58
C ARG A 408 39.42 10.71 41.15
N ALA A 409 38.48 9.75 41.14
CA ALA A 409 37.77 9.15 42.29
C ALA A 409 37.15 10.03 43.40
N SER A 410 35.83 9.94 43.55
CA SER A 410 35.15 9.55 44.80
C SER A 410 33.64 9.30 44.57
N ARG A 411 33.14 8.26 45.23
CA ARG A 411 31.73 7.91 45.52
C ARG A 411 31.62 7.88 47.06
N PRO A 412 30.45 7.77 47.71
CA PRO A 412 29.06 7.98 47.27
C PRO A 412 28.26 8.85 48.27
N ALA A 413 27.03 9.23 47.93
CA ALA A 413 26.02 9.57 48.94
C ALA A 413 24.62 9.13 48.48
N SER A 414 23.96 8.44 49.38
CA SER A 414 22.62 7.87 49.35
C SER A 414 21.52 8.92 49.35
N ARG A 415 20.37 8.57 48.77
CA ARG A 415 19.02 8.95 49.26
C ARG A 415 17.96 8.10 48.56
N SER A 416 17.23 7.33 49.37
CA SER A 416 15.93 6.72 49.06
C SER A 416 14.86 7.81 48.82
N PRO A 417 13.67 7.49 48.28
CA PRO A 417 12.60 7.01 49.20
C PRO A 417 11.59 5.98 48.62
N CYS A 418 11.00 5.27 49.58
CA CYS A 418 9.60 4.85 49.71
C CYS A 418 8.87 4.07 48.60
N THR A 419 8.70 2.79 48.92
CA THR A 419 7.58 1.86 48.73
C THR A 419 6.17 2.47 48.60
N ALA A 420 5.38 1.88 47.70
CA ALA A 420 3.97 1.54 47.94
C ALA A 420 3.58 0.29 47.12
N THR A 421 3.23 -0.77 47.84
CA THR A 421 2.75 -2.07 47.34
C THR A 421 1.22 -2.02 47.30
N ILE A 422 0.61 -2.48 46.21
CA ILE A 422 -0.83 -2.76 46.13
C ILE A 422 -1.00 -4.24 45.84
N THR A 423 -1.55 -4.96 46.82
CA THR A 423 -2.10 -6.31 46.71
C THR A 423 -3.54 -6.23 46.22
N ALA A 424 -3.91 -7.08 45.27
CA ALA A 424 -5.29 -7.28 44.84
C ALA A 424 -5.84 -8.57 45.45
N ALA A 425 -7.08 -8.50 45.93
CA ALA A 425 -7.99 -9.62 46.13
C ALA A 425 -8.94 -9.70 44.93
#